data_AF-A0AAE0WBH0-F1
#
_entry.id   AF-A0AAE0WBH0-F1
#
_cell.length_a   1.000
_cell.length_b   1.000
_cell.length_c   1.000
_cell.angle_alpha   90.00
_cell.angle_beta   90.00
_cell.angle_gamma   90.00
#
_symmetry.space_group_name_H-M   'P 1'
#
loop_
_entity.id
_entity.type
_entity.pdbx_description
1 polymer ?
#
loop_
_entity_poly.entity_id
_entity_poly.type
_entity_poly.pdbx_seq_one_letter_code
_entity_poly.pdbx_strand_id
1 'polypeptide(L)'
;MMRGTCKKSISSGLTLHNETNKKTVYSSSGLTLHNETDKKTVYSSSGLTLHNETNKKTVYSSTGLTLHNETDKKTVYSSTGLTLHNETDKKTVYSSTGLTLHNETDKKTVYSSTGLTLHNETDKKTVYSYTGLTLHI
;
A
#
# COMPACT_ATOMS: atom_id res chain seq x y z
N MET A 1 9.23 25.28 -9.92
CA MET A 1 10.23 24.42 -9.22
C MET A 1 9.88 24.35 -7.72
N MET A 2 8.87 23.56 -7.30
CA MET A 2 8.57 23.42 -5.86
C MET A 2 9.49 22.37 -5.21
N ARG A 3 10.30 22.84 -4.27
CA ARG A 3 11.05 22.07 -3.26
C ARG A 3 10.28 22.25 -1.95
N GLY A 4 9.28 21.42 -1.70
CA GLY A 4 8.51 21.45 -0.46
C GLY A 4 8.00 20.06 -0.16
N THR A 5 8.19 19.60 1.07
CA THR A 5 7.41 18.51 1.65
C THR A 5 6.02 19.05 1.95
N CYS A 6 4.98 18.49 1.34
CA CYS A 6 3.60 18.82 1.67
C CYS A 6 3.18 17.91 2.84
N LYS A 7 2.64 18.47 3.93
CA LYS A 7 2.03 17.68 4.99
C LYS A 7 0.54 17.98 4.99
N LYS A 8 -0.28 16.99 4.63
CA LYS A 8 -1.74 17.09 4.73
C LYS A 8 -2.17 16.27 5.92
N SER A 9 -2.61 16.94 6.98
CA SER A 9 -3.05 16.29 8.21
C SER A 9 -4.35 16.91 8.71
N ILE A 10 -5.38 16.10 8.89
CA ILE A 10 -6.66 16.51 9.47
C ILE A 10 -7.14 15.44 10.46
N SER A 11 -7.89 15.85 11.49
CA SER A 11 -8.39 14.94 12.53
C SER A 11 -9.52 14.02 12.06
N SER A 12 -10.25 14.42 11.01
CA SER A 12 -11.39 13.69 10.43
C SER A 12 -11.04 12.95 9.14
N GLY A 13 -12.04 12.36 8.47
CA GLY A 13 -11.90 11.78 7.13
C GLY A 13 -11.38 12.79 6.11
N LEU A 14 -10.38 12.40 5.33
CA LEU A 14 -9.79 13.18 4.22
C LEU A 14 -10.04 12.46 2.91
N THR A 15 -10.62 13.16 1.94
CA THR A 15 -10.77 12.67 0.56
C THR A 15 -10.03 13.60 -0.39
N LEU A 16 -9.19 13.04 -1.25
CA LEU A 16 -8.41 13.78 -2.25
C LEU A 16 -8.51 13.12 -3.62
N HIS A 17 -8.36 13.93 -4.65
CA HIS A 17 -8.41 13.48 -6.03
C HIS A 17 -7.34 14.19 -6.85
N ASN A 18 -6.67 13.43 -7.72
CA ASN A 18 -5.79 13.92 -8.77
C ASN A 18 -4.60 14.76 -8.26
N GLU A 19 -3.97 14.37 -7.15
CA GLU A 19 -2.77 15.07 -6.72
C GLU A 19 -1.50 14.55 -7.39
N THR A 20 -0.50 15.42 -7.41
CA THR A 20 0.83 15.04 -7.87
C THR A 20 1.86 15.71 -6.99
N ASN A 21 2.57 14.92 -6.18
CA ASN A 21 3.53 15.44 -5.24
C ASN A 21 4.94 14.86 -5.42
N LYS A 22 5.94 15.66 -5.06
CA LYS A 22 7.32 15.16 -4.99
C LYS A 22 7.60 14.48 -3.66
N LYS A 23 7.02 15.00 -2.58
CA LYS A 23 7.18 14.51 -1.21
C LYS A 23 5.94 14.90 -0.43
N THR A 24 5.19 13.93 0.06
CA THR A 24 4.00 14.19 0.88
C THR A 24 3.93 13.26 2.09
N VAL A 25 3.30 13.76 3.15
CA VAL A 25 2.85 12.94 4.27
C VAL A 25 1.36 13.19 4.47
N TYR A 26 0.57 12.12 4.42
CA TYR A 26 -0.85 12.13 4.70
C TYR A 26 -1.11 11.51 6.07
N SER A 27 -1.89 12.19 6.91
CA SER A 27 -2.30 11.65 8.19
C SER A 27 -3.72 12.06 8.59
N SER A 28 -4.59 11.08 8.80
CA SER A 28 -5.98 11.29 9.21
C SER A 28 -6.57 10.04 9.85
N SER A 29 -7.75 10.12 10.46
CA SER A 29 -8.44 8.94 10.98
C SER A 29 -8.95 8.04 9.84
N GLY A 30 -9.59 8.63 8.83
CA GLY A 30 -9.96 7.99 7.57
C GLY A 30 -9.34 8.73 6.39
N LEU A 31 -8.87 7.98 5.40
CA LEU A 31 -8.18 8.57 4.25
C LEU A 31 -8.60 7.84 2.98
N THR A 32 -9.11 8.60 2.01
CA THR A 32 -9.49 8.10 0.68
C THR A 32 -8.80 8.94 -0.39
N LEU A 33 -8.04 8.30 -1.27
CA LEU A 33 -7.39 8.99 -2.40
C LEU A 33 -7.72 8.31 -3.71
N HIS A 34 -7.76 9.13 -4.76
CA HIS A 34 -7.98 8.68 -6.11
C HIS A 34 -7.01 9.38 -7.07
N ASN A 35 -6.35 8.59 -7.91
CA ASN A 35 -5.51 9.03 -9.01
C ASN A 35 -4.31 9.90 -8.59
N GLU A 36 -3.55 9.50 -7.57
CA GLU A 36 -2.36 10.26 -7.18
C GLU A 36 -1.10 9.74 -7.87
N THR A 37 -0.13 10.66 -8.02
CA THR A 37 1.20 10.32 -8.53
C THR A 37 2.26 10.96 -7.68
N ASP A 38 2.93 10.17 -6.84
CA ASP A 38 3.96 10.69 -5.94
C ASP A 38 5.35 10.08 -6.11
N LYS A 39 6.38 10.89 -5.83
CA LYS A 39 7.77 10.37 -5.80
C LYS A 39 8.15 9.77 -4.47
N LYS A 40 7.62 10.29 -3.36
CA LYS A 40 7.92 9.85 -1.99
C LYS A 40 6.73 10.18 -1.11
N THR A 41 6.03 9.18 -0.62
CA THR A 41 4.85 9.41 0.22
C THR A 41 4.84 8.53 1.45
N VAL A 42 4.27 9.06 2.52
CA VAL A 42 3.96 8.30 3.74
C VAL A 42 2.49 8.51 4.04
N TYR A 43 1.75 7.41 4.16
CA TYR A 43 0.35 7.39 4.55
C TYR A 43 0.22 6.82 5.96
N SER A 44 -0.47 7.55 6.84
CA SER A 44 -0.71 7.13 8.22
C SER A 44 -2.16 7.39 8.63
N SER A 45 -2.99 6.34 8.68
CA SER A 45 -4.39 6.49 9.10
C SER A 45 -4.95 5.27 9.83
N SER A 46 -6.12 5.37 10.45
CA SER A 46 -6.79 4.17 10.99
C SER A 46 -7.39 3.35 9.84
N GLY A 47 -8.11 4.02 8.94
CA GLY A 47 -8.62 3.43 7.69
C GLY A 47 -8.03 4.15 6.47
N LEU A 48 -7.57 3.38 5.49
CA LEU A 48 -6.96 3.88 4.28
C LEU A 48 -7.51 3.15 3.05
N THR A 49 -8.03 3.91 2.10
CA THR A 49 -8.48 3.42 0.79
C THR A 49 -7.80 4.23 -0.31
N LEU A 50 -7.11 3.57 -1.23
CA LEU A 50 -6.53 4.22 -2.41
C LEU A 50 -7.00 3.54 -3.68
N HIS A 51 -7.09 4.34 -4.73
CA HIS A 51 -7.45 3.90 -6.07
C HIS A 51 -6.57 4.57 -7.12
N ASN A 52 -5.95 3.75 -7.96
CA ASN A 52 -5.18 4.17 -9.14
C ASN A 52 -3.96 5.04 -8.80
N GLU A 53 -3.13 4.64 -7.83
CA GLU A 53 -1.94 5.41 -7.50
C GLU A 53 -0.70 4.94 -8.27
N THR A 54 0.26 5.85 -8.46
CA THR A 54 1.56 5.50 -9.01
C THR A 54 2.67 6.17 -8.22
N ASN A 55 3.44 5.38 -7.47
CA ASN A 55 4.48 5.93 -6.62
C ASN A 55 5.88 5.34 -6.86
N LYS A 56 6.91 6.11 -6.47
CA LYS A 56 8.30 5.62 -6.54
C LYS A 56 8.80 5.05 -5.22
N LYS A 57 8.33 5.58 -4.10
CA LYS A 57 8.71 5.16 -2.75
C LYS A 57 7.55 5.47 -1.82
N THR A 58 6.95 4.44 -1.25
CA THR A 58 5.79 4.62 -0.39
C THR A 58 5.92 3.82 0.88
N VAL A 59 5.40 4.37 1.96
CA VAL A 59 5.19 3.67 3.23
C VAL A 59 3.73 3.85 3.60
N TYR A 60 3.04 2.72 3.77
CA TYR A 60 1.67 2.67 4.25
C TYR A 60 1.65 2.15 5.68
N SER A 61 1.03 2.90 6.58
CA SER A 61 0.84 2.52 7.97
C SER A 61 -0.62 2.73 8.35
N SER A 62 -1.40 1.66 8.51
CA SER A 62 -2.79 1.81 8.96
C SER A 62 -3.33 0.62 9.76
N THR A 63 -4.50 0.75 10.37
CA THR A 63 -5.17 -0.42 10.97
C THR A 63 -5.81 -1.26 9.87
N GLY A 64 -6.63 -0.64 9.03
CA GLY A 64 -7.21 -1.23 7.82
C GLY A 64 -6.68 -0.52 6.57
N LEU A 65 -6.28 -1.32 5.59
CA LEU A 65 -5.71 -0.83 4.35
C LEU A 65 -6.36 -1.56 3.16
N THR A 66 -6.87 -0.78 2.20
CA THR A 66 -7.44 -1.29 0.95
C THR A 66 -6.87 -0.51 -0.22
N LEU A 67 -6.26 -1.20 -1.18
CA LEU A 67 -5.70 -0.59 -2.38
C LEU A 67 -6.27 -1.26 -3.62
N HIS A 68 -6.41 -0.46 -4.68
CA HIS A 68 -6.89 -0.90 -5.97
C HIS A 68 -6.09 -0.25 -7.10
N ASN A 69 -5.50 -1.09 -7.94
CA ASN A 69 -4.80 -0.70 -9.17
C ASN A 69 -3.60 0.22 -8.94
N GLU A 70 -2.68 -0.12 -8.05
CA GLU A 70 -1.49 0.70 -7.83
C GLU A 70 -0.25 0.13 -8.51
N THR A 71 0.73 1.01 -8.69
CA THR A 71 2.01 0.65 -9.29
C THR A 71 3.13 1.37 -8.58
N ASP A 72 3.89 0.63 -7.78
CA ASP A 72 5.01 1.19 -7.06
C ASP A 72 6.38 0.58 -7.42
N LYS A 73 7.44 1.33 -7.11
CA LYS A 73 8.81 0.82 -7.26
C LYS A 73 9.39 0.25 -5.98
N LYS A 74 8.99 0.78 -4.83
CA LYS A 74 9.50 0.42 -3.52
C LYS A 74 8.43 0.75 -2.50
N THR A 75 7.85 -0.28 -1.91
CA THR A 75 6.74 -0.10 -0.99
C THR A 75 6.93 -0.92 0.28
N VAL A 76 6.47 -0.34 1.38
CA VAL A 76 6.37 -1.02 2.67
C VAL A 76 4.95 -0.85 3.15
N TYR A 77 4.28 -1.97 3.37
CA TYR A 77 2.96 -2.04 3.95
C TYR A 77 3.07 -2.51 5.40
N SER A 78 2.47 -1.75 6.30
CA SER A 78 2.35 -2.10 7.71
C SER A 78 0.90 -1.90 8.15
N SER A 79 0.14 -2.98 8.34
CA SER A 79 -1.23 -2.85 8.82
C SER A 79 -1.73 -4.02 9.66
N THR A 80 -2.88 -3.88 10.32
CA THR A 80 -3.53 -5.04 10.96
C THR A 80 -4.23 -5.89 9.90
N GLY A 81 -5.10 -5.26 9.11
CA GLY A 81 -5.74 -5.87 7.95
C GLY A 81 -5.27 -5.20 6.66
N LEU A 82 -4.95 -6.02 5.67
CA LEU A 82 -4.43 -5.58 4.39
C LEU A 82 -5.12 -6.30 3.25
N THR A 83 -5.75 -5.54 2.36
CA THR A 83 -6.37 -6.04 1.13
C THR A 83 -5.83 -5.26 -0.06
N LEU A 84 -5.28 -5.96 -1.05
CA LEU A 84 -4.80 -5.36 -2.29
C LEU A 84 -5.42 -6.04 -3.50
N HIS A 85 -5.58 -5.29 -4.57
CA HIS A 85 -6.19 -5.76 -5.79
C HIS A 85 -5.55 -5.08 -7.01
N ASN A 86 -4.98 -5.91 -7.90
CA ASN A 86 -4.30 -5.51 -9.14
C ASN A 86 -3.08 -4.61 -8.90
N GLU A 87 -2.17 -5.00 -8.01
CA GLU A 87 -0.95 -4.24 -7.78
C GLU A 87 0.23 -4.72 -8.63
N THR A 88 1.16 -3.81 -8.89
CA THR A 88 2.42 -4.17 -9.54
C THR A 88 3.60 -3.45 -8.91
N ASP A 89 4.40 -4.20 -8.15
CA ASP A 89 5.57 -3.64 -7.51
C ASP A 89 6.91 -4.25 -7.95
N LYS A 90 7.98 -3.46 -7.78
CA LYS A 90 9.35 -3.97 -7.99
C LYS A 90 10.00 -4.52 -6.74
N LYS A 91 9.65 -3.98 -5.58
CA LYS A 91 10.25 -4.33 -4.29
C LYS A 91 9.24 -4.00 -3.20
N THR A 92 8.72 -5.03 -2.55
CA THR A 92 7.66 -4.84 -1.56
C THR A 92 7.95 -5.62 -0.29
N VAL A 93 7.57 -5.03 0.83
CA VAL A 93 7.56 -5.67 2.14
C VAL A 93 6.15 -5.53 2.69
N TYR A 94 5.52 -6.65 2.96
CA TYR A 94 4.23 -6.73 3.61
C TYR A 94 4.41 -7.17 5.05
N SER A 95 3.91 -6.36 5.99
CA SER A 95 3.85 -6.70 7.41
C SER A 95 2.42 -6.51 7.88
N SER A 96 1.68 -7.60 8.08
CA SER A 96 0.32 -7.49 8.59
C SER A 96 -0.15 -8.63 9.47
N THR A 97 -1.26 -8.46 10.20
CA THR A 97 -1.87 -9.61 10.89
C THR A 97 -2.60 -10.47 9.86
N GLY A 98 -3.52 -9.88 9.10
CA GLY A 98 -4.19 -10.51 7.96
C GLY A 98 -3.77 -9.85 6.64
N LEU A 99 -3.42 -10.67 5.66
CA LEU A 99 -3.07 -10.25 4.30
C LEU A 99 -3.93 -10.98 3.28
N THR A 100 -4.60 -10.23 2.42
CA THR A 100 -5.34 -10.75 1.26
C THR A 100 -4.85 -10.03 0.00
N LEU A 101 -4.36 -10.80 -0.96
CA LEU A 101 -3.84 -10.31 -2.24
C LEU A 101 -4.62 -10.91 -3.40
N HIS A 102 -4.86 -10.10 -4.43
CA HIS A 102 -5.59 -10.51 -5.61
C HIS A 102 -5.00 -9.87 -6.87
N ASN A 103 -4.44 -10.70 -7.75
CA ASN A 103 -3.81 -10.31 -9.00
C ASN A 103 -2.57 -9.41 -8.82
N GLU A 104 -1.70 -9.69 -7.85
CA GLU A 104 -0.47 -8.90 -7.70
C GLU A 104 0.67 -9.46 -8.56
N THR A 105 1.56 -8.56 -8.97
CA THR A 105 2.78 -8.93 -9.69
C THR A 105 3.99 -8.24 -9.11
N ASP A 106 4.82 -8.99 -8.38
CA ASP A 106 6.04 -8.46 -7.79
C ASP A 106 7.35 -9.09 -8.29
N LYS A 107 8.40 -8.26 -8.33
CA LYS A 107 9.75 -8.78 -8.64
C LYS A 107 10.49 -9.31 -7.42
N LYS A 108 10.27 -8.71 -6.25
CA LYS A 108 10.97 -9.04 -5.00
C LYS A 108 10.06 -8.71 -3.83
N THR A 109 9.64 -9.73 -3.10
CA THR A 109 8.65 -9.55 -2.04
C THR A 109 9.06 -10.26 -0.77
N VAL A 110 8.73 -9.65 0.36
CA VAL A 110 8.82 -10.26 1.69
C VAL A 110 7.45 -10.17 2.32
N TYR A 111 6.90 -11.32 2.69
CA TYR A 111 5.66 -11.42 3.43
C TYR A 111 5.95 -11.77 4.88
N SER A 112 5.43 -10.97 5.80
CA SER A 112 5.41 -11.22 7.23
C SER A 112 3.98 -11.06 7.72
N SER A 113 3.22 -12.16 7.81
CA SER A 113 1.85 -12.09 8.30
C SER A 113 1.39 -13.27 9.12
N THR A 114 0.41 -13.09 10.01
CA THR A 114 -0.15 -14.24 10.74
C THR A 114 -1.08 -15.08 9.85
N GLY A 115 -1.90 -14.42 9.05
CA GLY A 115 -2.75 -15.02 8.03
C GLY A 115 -2.44 -14.45 6.65
N LEU A 116 -2.34 -15.32 5.66
CA LEU A 116 -2.02 -14.98 4.29
C LEU A 116 -3.00 -15.66 3.33
N THR A 117 -3.69 -14.88 2.50
CA THR A 117 -4.55 -15.33 1.41
C THR A 117 -4.06 -14.73 0.10
N LEU A 118 -3.77 -15.57 -0.88
CA LEU A 118 -3.19 -15.17 -2.17
C LEU A 118 -4.07 -15.68 -3.32
N HIS A 119 -4.34 -14.83 -4.31
CA HIS A 119 -5.06 -15.20 -5.53
C HIS A 119 -4.42 -14.61 -6.80
N ASN A 120 -4.01 -15.45 -7.75
CA ASN A 120 -3.35 -15.05 -9.00
C ASN A 120 -2.07 -14.21 -8.82
N GLU A 121 -1.24 -14.60 -7.87
CA GLU A 121 -0.01 -13.88 -7.52
C GLU A 121 1.17 -14.32 -8.38
N THR A 122 1.89 -13.35 -8.97
CA THR A 122 3.08 -13.63 -9.78
C THR A 122 4.31 -12.96 -9.19
N ASP A 123 5.02 -13.70 -8.35
CA ASP A 123 6.28 -13.26 -7.77
C ASP A 123 7.51 -13.93 -8.37
N LYS A 124 8.57 -13.16 -8.60
CA LYS A 124 9.86 -13.73 -9.04
C LYS A 124 10.78 -14.17 -7.92
N LYS A 125 10.76 -13.49 -6.78
CA LYS A 125 11.64 -13.74 -5.64
C LYS A 125 10.90 -13.38 -4.36
N THR A 126 10.54 -14.39 -3.59
CA THR A 126 9.71 -14.20 -2.40
C THR A 126 10.31 -14.86 -1.18
N VAL A 127 10.16 -14.19 -0.05
CA VAL A 127 10.40 -14.75 1.28
C VAL A 127 9.09 -14.69 2.06
N TYR A 128 8.72 -15.81 2.66
CA TYR A 128 7.50 -15.93 3.46
C TYR A 128 7.83 -16.18 4.93
N SER A 129 7.14 -15.47 5.81
CA SER A 129 7.11 -15.70 7.24
C SER A 129 5.67 -15.59 7.71
N TYR A 130 5.00 -16.74 7.87
CA TYR A 130 3.59 -16.77 8.30
C TYR A 130 3.27 -17.94 9.24
N THR A 131 2.15 -17.80 9.95
CA THR A 131 1.58 -18.87 10.78
C THR A 131 0.42 -19.61 10.11
N GLY A 132 -0.28 -18.99 9.15
CA GLY A 132 -1.32 -19.61 8.35
C GLY A 132 -1.33 -19.09 6.90
N LEU A 133 -1.44 -20.01 5.93
CA LEU A 133 -1.49 -19.71 4.49
C LEU A 133 -2.67 -20.42 3.83
N THR A 134 -3.41 -19.65 3.03
CA THR A 134 -4.39 -20.11 2.07
C THR A 134 -3.97 -19.62 0.68
N LEU A 135 -3.81 -20.54 -0.28
CA LEU A 135 -3.39 -20.21 -1.64
C LEU A 135 -4.46 -20.66 -2.63
N HIS A 136 -5.00 -19.72 -3.39
CA HIS A 136 -5.91 -19.99 -4.50
C HIS A 136 -5.19 -19.65 -5.80
N ILE A 137 -4.97 -20.65 -6.65
CA ILE A 137 -4.23 -20.53 -7.92
C ILE A 137 -5.20 -20.40 -9.09
#